data_AF-A0A836ECG3-F1
#
_entry.id   AF-A0A836ECG3-F1
#
_cell.length_a   1.000
_cell.length_b   1.000
_cell.length_c   1.000
_cell.angle_alpha   90.00
_cell.angle_beta   90.00
_cell.angle_gamma   90.00
#
_symmetry.space_group_name_H-M   'P 1'
#
loop_
_entity.id
_entity.type
_entity.pdbx_description
1 polymer ?
#
loop_
_entity_poly.entity_id
_entity_poly.type
_entity_poly.pdbx_seq_one_letter_code
_entity_poly.pdbx_strand_id
1 'polypeptide(L)'
;MIQKQGHWVPYELKPRDVERLAMKILPHPPYSPDIAPSDFHLFRSMAHGLADRRFHSYEEAQKWIDSWIASKDMSFFRRGIHVLPERWSKVVESDGKYFH
;
A
#
# COMPACT_ATOMS: atom_id res chain seq x y z
N MET A 1 -11.51 -19.75 9.03
CA MET A 1 -11.36 -18.28 9.15
C MET A 1 -10.33 -18.02 10.23
N ILE A 2 -9.27 -17.26 9.93
CA ILE A 2 -8.23 -16.94 10.92
C ILE A 2 -8.83 -15.93 11.91
N GLN A 3 -8.87 -16.29 13.18
CA GLN A 3 -9.37 -15.44 14.25
C GLN A 3 -8.23 -14.50 14.66
N LYS A 4 -8.46 -13.18 14.59
CA LYS A 4 -7.51 -12.19 15.08
C LYS A 4 -7.58 -12.14 16.60
N GLN A 5 -6.44 -12.23 17.28
CA GLN A 5 -6.38 -11.98 18.72
C GLN A 5 -6.30 -10.46 18.96
N GLY A 6 -7.36 -9.88 19.53
CA GLY A 6 -7.38 -8.47 19.98
C GLY A 6 -8.48 -7.59 19.36
N HIS A 7 -8.85 -6.53 20.09
CA HIS A 7 -9.83 -5.53 19.66
C HIS A 7 -9.23 -4.66 18.54
N TRP A 8 -9.74 -4.76 17.31
CA TRP A 8 -9.32 -3.88 16.23
C TRP A 8 -10.03 -2.53 16.36
N VAL A 9 -9.24 -1.48 16.60
CA VAL A 9 -9.70 -0.10 16.46
C VAL A 9 -9.02 0.45 15.22
N PRO A 10 -9.76 0.85 14.17
CA PRO A 10 -9.17 1.61 13.08
C PRO A 10 -8.58 2.89 13.66
N TYR A 11 -7.28 3.08 13.51
CA TYR A 11 -6.68 4.37 13.83
C TYR A 11 -6.99 5.33 12.69
N GLU A 12 -7.97 6.19 12.90
CA GLU A 12 -8.22 7.33 12.04
C GLU A 12 -7.23 8.44 12.40
N LEU A 13 -6.36 8.80 11.45
CA LEU A 13 -5.53 9.99 11.57
C LEU A 13 -6.44 11.22 11.65
N LYS A 14 -6.54 11.82 12.84
CA LYS A 14 -7.30 13.06 13.02
C LYS A 14 -6.47 14.24 12.49
N PRO A 15 -7.10 15.31 11.96
CA PRO A 15 -6.36 16.50 11.52
C PRO A 15 -5.38 17.04 12.58
N ARG A 16 -5.78 16.98 13.86
CA ARG A 16 -4.95 17.37 15.01
C ARG A 16 -3.66 16.55 15.15
N ASP A 17 -3.69 15.27 14.81
CA ASP A 17 -2.50 14.40 14.88
C ASP A 17 -1.52 14.72 13.74
N VAL A 18 -2.04 15.04 12.55
CA VAL A 18 -1.24 15.45 11.38
C VAL A 18 -0.56 16.79 11.62
N GLU A 19 -1.31 17.77 12.17
CA GLU A 19 -0.78 19.08 12.56
C GLU A 19 0.30 18.96 13.63
N ARG A 20 0.06 18.15 14.67
CA ARG A 20 1.05 17.88 15.73
C ARG A 20 2.35 17.28 15.18
N LEU A 21 2.25 16.43 14.17
CA LEU A 21 3.40 15.78 13.53
C LEU A 21 4.00 16.61 12.38
N ALA A 22 3.48 17.80 12.11
CA ALA A 22 3.88 18.66 10.99
C ALA A 22 3.92 17.93 9.63
N MET A 23 3.03 16.96 9.43
CA MET A 23 2.98 16.15 8.20
C MET A 23 2.23 16.89 7.09
N LYS A 24 2.81 16.94 5.89
CA LYS A 24 2.11 17.45 4.70
C LYS A 24 1.28 16.33 4.07
N ILE A 25 -0.03 16.51 4.02
CA ILE A 25 -0.93 15.62 3.28
C ILE A 25 -0.84 15.95 1.79
N LEU A 26 -0.57 14.95 0.96
CA LEU A 26 -0.65 15.09 -0.49
C LEU A 26 -2.10 14.90 -0.94
N PRO A 27 -2.61 15.72 -1.88
CA PRO A 27 -3.93 15.52 -2.44
C PRO A 27 -4.00 14.16 -3.15
N HIS A 28 -5.06 13.41 -2.89
CA HIS A 28 -5.29 12.12 -3.52
C HIS A 28 -6.75 12.06 -4.02
N PRO A 29 -6.99 11.98 -5.34
CA PRO A 29 -8.34 11.86 -5.88
C PRO A 29 -9.02 10.56 -5.43
N PRO A 30 -10.35 10.56 -5.24
CA PRO A 30 -11.10 9.34 -4.96
C PRO A 30 -10.88 8.27 -6.03
N TYR A 31 -10.99 6.99 -5.63
CA TYR A 31 -10.95 5.83 -6.55
C TYR A 31 -9.70 5.75 -7.43
N SER A 32 -8.54 6.24 -6.99
CA SER A 32 -7.32 6.27 -7.81
C SER A 32 -6.21 5.34 -7.28
N PRO A 33 -6.45 4.00 -7.21
CA PRO A 33 -5.44 3.05 -6.75
C PRO A 33 -4.24 2.94 -7.70
N ASP A 34 -4.42 3.33 -8.96
CA ASP A 34 -3.39 3.42 -10.00
C ASP A 34 -2.34 4.49 -9.70
N ILE A 35 -2.59 5.44 -8.80
CA ILE A 35 -1.58 6.42 -8.35
C ILE A 35 -1.21 6.26 -6.87
N ALA A 36 -1.71 5.22 -6.19
CA ALA A 36 -1.33 4.87 -4.83
C ALA A 36 -0.20 3.82 -4.84
N PRO A 37 1.04 4.15 -4.44
CA PRO A 37 2.17 3.20 -4.50
C PRO A 37 1.94 1.91 -3.70
N SER A 38 1.19 2.00 -2.62
CA SER A 38 0.79 0.83 -1.84
C SER A 38 -0.03 -0.15 -2.69
N ASP A 39 -0.99 0.34 -3.47
CA ASP A 39 -1.88 -0.50 -4.28
C ASP A 39 -1.17 -1.01 -5.54
N PHE A 40 -0.69 -0.12 -6.41
CA PHE A 40 -0.18 -0.53 -7.72
C PHE A 40 1.16 -1.26 -7.68
N HIS A 41 1.94 -1.14 -6.60
CA HIS A 41 3.29 -1.71 -6.48
C HIS A 41 3.43 -2.69 -5.32
N LEU A 42 3.22 -2.24 -4.07
CA LEU A 42 3.47 -3.06 -2.88
C LEU A 42 2.49 -4.25 -2.80
N PHE A 43 1.19 -3.97 -2.73
CA PHE A 43 0.14 -4.98 -2.60
C PHE A 43 -0.01 -5.80 -3.88
N ARG A 44 0.17 -5.19 -5.06
CA ARG A 44 0.24 -5.95 -6.31
C ARG A 44 1.32 -7.02 -6.28
N SER A 45 2.53 -6.67 -5.84
CA SER A 45 3.64 -7.63 -5.70
C SER A 45 3.36 -8.68 -4.61
N MET A 46 2.78 -8.26 -3.49
CA MET A 46 2.44 -9.15 -2.38
C MET A 46 1.37 -10.16 -2.74
N ALA A 47 0.35 -9.76 -3.51
CA ALA A 47 -0.74 -10.62 -3.97
C ALA A 47 -0.22 -11.82 -4.77
N HIS A 48 0.81 -11.63 -5.60
CA HIS A 48 1.46 -12.74 -6.30
C HIS A 48 2.09 -13.76 -5.33
N GLY A 49 2.67 -13.30 -4.22
CA GLY A 49 3.23 -14.19 -3.19
C GLY A 49 2.16 -14.88 -2.32
N LEU A 50 0.96 -14.29 -2.26
CA LEU A 50 -0.17 -14.78 -1.48
C LEU A 50 -1.08 -15.74 -2.25
N ALA A 51 -1.10 -15.70 -3.58
CA ALA A 51 -2.07 -16.41 -4.43
C ALA A 51 -2.22 -17.91 -4.08
N ASP A 52 -1.12 -18.59 -3.77
CA ASP A 52 -1.11 -20.03 -3.48
C ASP A 52 -0.91 -20.36 -2.00
N ARG A 53 -1.08 -19.38 -1.10
CA ARG A 53 -0.83 -19.58 0.33
C ARG A 53 -2.11 -19.65 1.14
N ARG A 54 -2.15 -20.60 2.07
CA ARG A 54 -3.17 -20.69 3.13
C ARG A 54 -2.47 -20.62 4.47
N PHE A 55 -2.88 -19.67 5.29
CA PHE A 55 -2.40 -19.55 6.66
C PHE A 55 -3.41 -20.20 7.61
N HIS A 56 -2.90 -20.85 8.65
CA HIS A 56 -3.69 -21.55 9.66
C HIS A 56 -3.79 -20.74 10.96
N SER A 57 -2.95 -19.72 11.13
CA SER A 57 -3.00 -18.80 12.27
C SER A 57 -2.64 -17.36 11.87
N TYR A 58 -2.96 -16.43 12.77
CA TYR A 58 -2.62 -15.02 12.60
C TYR A 58 -1.10 -14.81 12.65
N GLU A 59 -0.43 -15.52 13.55
CA GLU A 59 1.02 -15.47 13.75
C GLU A 59 1.76 -15.96 12.51
N GLU A 60 1.23 -16.98 11.83
CA GLU A 60 1.78 -17.47 10.56
C GLU A 60 1.68 -16.41 9.45
N ALA A 61 0.51 -15.78 9.32
CA ALA A 61 0.30 -14.70 8.34
C ALA A 61 1.21 -13.49 8.63
N GLN A 62 1.32 -13.07 9.89
CA GLN A 62 2.19 -11.98 10.31
C GLN A 62 3.65 -12.29 10.00
N LYS A 63 4.15 -13.46 10.41
CA LYS A 63 5.54 -13.88 10.14
C LYS A 63 5.84 -13.92 8.64
N TRP A 64 4.88 -14.35 7.82
CA TRP A 64 5.03 -14.35 6.37
C TRP A 64 5.15 -12.93 5.82
N ILE A 65 4.28 -12.00 6.25
CA ILE A 65 4.33 -10.59 5.83
C ILE A 65 5.67 -9.97 6.22
N ASP A 66 6.12 -10.15 7.46
CA ASP A 66 7.39 -9.64 7.96
C ASP A 66 8.57 -10.17 7.12
N SER A 67 8.56 -11.47 6.84
CA SER A 67 9.60 -12.11 6.01
C SER A 67 9.57 -11.61 4.56
N TRP A 68 8.38 -11.42 3.99
CA TRP A 68 8.21 -10.94 2.62
C TRP A 68 8.68 -9.49 2.47
N ILE A 69 8.40 -8.63 3.45
CA ILE A 69 8.88 -7.23 3.46
C ILE A 69 10.40 -7.22 3.60
N ALA A 70 10.95 -7.99 4.53
CA ALA A 70 12.40 -8.11 4.75
C ALA A 70 13.15 -8.68 3.53
N SER A 71 12.48 -9.48 2.70
CA SER A 71 13.08 -10.03 1.48
C SER A 71 13.14 -9.03 0.32
N LYS A 72 12.61 -7.80 0.46
CA LYS A 72 12.65 -6.79 -0.62
C LYS A 72 13.82 -5.83 -0.41
N ASP A 73 14.59 -5.64 -1.45
CA ASP A 73 15.64 -4.62 -1.47
C ASP A 73 15.06 -3.21 -1.34
N MET A 74 15.85 -2.27 -0.80
CA MET A 74 15.51 -0.85 -0.80
C MET A 74 15.16 -0.32 -2.21
N SER A 75 15.77 -0.89 -3.24
CA SER A 75 15.50 -0.54 -4.64
C SER A 75 14.06 -0.85 -5.05
N PHE A 76 13.44 -1.89 -4.48
CA PHE A 76 12.04 -2.23 -4.72
C PHE A 76 11.11 -1.12 -4.25
N PHE A 77 11.27 -0.64 -3.01
CA PHE A 77 10.45 0.45 -2.47
C PHE A 77 10.72 1.76 -3.21
N ARG A 78 12.00 2.05 -3.49
CA ARG A 78 12.39 3.24 -4.23
C ARG A 78 11.71 3.30 -5.60
N ARG A 79 11.72 2.19 -6.35
CA ARG A 79 11.05 2.10 -7.66
C ARG A 79 9.55 2.41 -7.57
N GLY A 80 8.85 1.86 -6.58
CA GLY A 80 7.41 2.11 -6.40
C GLY A 80 7.09 3.61 -6.26
N ILE A 81 7.93 4.36 -5.56
CA ILE A 81 7.78 5.81 -5.41
C ILE A 81 8.22 6.57 -6.68
N HIS A 82 9.33 6.16 -7.31
CA HIS A 82 9.90 6.89 -8.46
C HIS A 82 9.07 6.75 -9.74
N VAL A 83 8.13 5.80 -9.80
CA VAL A 83 7.18 5.63 -10.92
C VAL A 83 6.00 6.60 -10.84
N LEU A 84 5.79 7.28 -9.70
CA LEU A 84 4.68 8.22 -9.52
C LEU A 84 4.62 9.33 -10.59
N PRO A 85 5.72 10.02 -10.95
CA PRO A 85 5.66 11.06 -11.97
C PRO A 85 5.16 10.56 -13.33
N GLU A 86 5.62 9.38 -13.76
CA GLU A 86 5.15 8.74 -15.01
C GLU A 86 3.66 8.43 -14.95
N ARG A 87 3.18 7.89 -13.81
CA ARG A 87 1.76 7.60 -13.61
C ARG A 87 0.92 8.86 -13.60
N TRP A 88 1.38 9.94 -12.96
CA TRP A 88 0.69 11.22 -12.99
C TRP A 88 0.60 11.80 -14.40
N SER A 89 1.67 11.70 -15.20
CA SER A 89 1.61 12.07 -16.61
C SER A 89 0.54 11.28 -17.37
N LYS A 90 0.45 9.97 -17.17
CA LYS A 90 -0.58 9.13 -17.81
C LYS A 90 -2.01 9.50 -17.40
N VAL A 91 -2.24 9.89 -16.14
CA VAL A 91 -3.56 10.41 -15.69
C VAL A 91 -3.93 11.66 -16.48
N VAL A 92 -2.99 12.59 -16.64
CA VAL A 92 -3.22 13.85 -17.37
C VAL A 92 -3.47 13.58 -18.86
N GLU A 93 -2.64 12.74 -19.48
CA GLU A 93 -2.79 12.34 -20.89
C GLU A 93 -4.11 11.58 -21.16
N SER A 94 -4.66 10.93 -20.13
CA SER A 94 -5.91 10.19 -20.22
C SER A 94 -7.14 11.02 -19.83
N ASP A 95 -7.01 12.34 -19.65
CA ASP A 95 -8.06 13.24 -19.16
C ASP A 95 -8.71 12.74 -17.85
N GLY A 96 -7.89 12.19 -16.94
CA GLY A 96 -8.35 11.65 -15.66
C GLY A 96 -8.98 10.25 -15.72
N LYS A 97 -9.00 9.59 -16.88
CA LYS A 97 -9.42 8.19 -17.01
C LYS A 97 -8.31 7.25 -16.51
N TYR A 98 -8.72 6.03 -16.14
CA TYR A 98 -7.77 4.97 -15.83
C TYR A 98 -6.89 4.62 -17.04
N PHE A 99 -5.67 4.20 -16.74
CA PHE A 99 -4.68 3.76 -17.71
C PHE A 99 -4.08 2.41 -17.27
N HIS A 100 -3.48 1.70 -18.24
CA HIS A 100 -2.83 0.40 -18.02
C HIS A 100 -1.32 0.50 -18.20
#